data_AF-B6J9Q9-F1
#
_entry.id   AF-B6J9Q9-F1
#
_cell.length_a   1.000
_cell.length_b   1.000
_cell.length_c   1.000
_cell.angle_alpha   90.00
_cell.angle_beta   90.00
_cell.angle_gamma   90.00
#
_symmetry.space_group_name_H-M   'P 1'
#
loop_
_entity.id
_entity.type
_entity.pdbx_description
1 polymer ?
#
loop_
_entity_poly.entity_id
_entity_poly.type
_entity_poly.pdbx_seq_one_letter_code
_entity_poly.pdbx_strand_id
1 'polypeptide(L)'
;MTSKTYRLLGPDGAFYDSATPGLFGGHAKQRIYGRLDCRAAARALAKGDTYRRHRVFFANEASAIGAGYRPCAVCLPTQYRAWRITAG
;
A
#
# COMPACT_ATOMS: atom_id res chain seq x y z
N MET A 1 8.75 1.11 28.07
CA MET A 1 7.68 1.18 27.06
C MET A 1 8.29 0.77 25.73
N THR A 2 7.91 -0.37 25.17
CA THR A 2 8.47 -0.85 23.89
C THR A 2 7.91 0.01 22.76
N SER A 3 8.72 0.93 22.25
CA SER A 3 8.42 1.70 21.04
C SER A 3 8.30 0.71 19.88
N LYS A 4 7.07 0.47 19.41
CA LYS A 4 6.84 -0.36 18.23
C LYS A 4 7.30 0.43 17.00
N THR A 5 8.32 -0.10 16.32
CA THR A 5 8.80 0.44 15.04
C THR A 5 8.10 -0.27 13.88
N TYR A 6 7.60 0.51 12.92
CA TYR A 6 6.91 0.04 11.73
C TYR A 6 7.79 0.27 10.51
N ARG A 7 7.96 -0.77 9.68
CA ARG A 7 8.70 -0.65 8.42
C ARG A 7 7.76 -0.19 7.30
N LEU A 8 7.96 1.03 6.82
CA LEU A 8 7.16 1.66 5.77
C LEU A 8 7.99 1.82 4.49
N LEU A 9 7.31 1.95 3.36
CA LEU A 9 7.92 2.22 2.05
C LEU A 9 7.76 3.71 1.74
N GLY A 10 8.88 4.38 1.47
CA GLY A 10 8.96 5.78 1.11
C GLY A 10 8.62 6.03 -0.38
N PRO A 11 8.40 7.29 -0.77
CA PRO A 11 8.14 7.69 -2.15
C PRO A 11 9.32 7.42 -3.11
N ASP A 12 10.52 7.26 -2.58
CA ASP A 12 11.71 6.86 -3.31
C ASP A 12 11.76 5.33 -3.58
N GLY A 13 10.83 4.56 -3.03
CA GLY A 13 10.86 3.11 -3.06
C GLY A 13 11.84 2.49 -2.06
N ALA A 14 12.37 3.28 -1.12
CA ALA A 14 13.21 2.79 -0.03
C ALA A 14 12.39 2.49 1.23
N PHE A 15 12.75 1.44 1.94
CA PHE A 15 12.13 1.15 3.23
C PHE A 15 12.75 2.01 4.33
N TYR A 16 11.91 2.56 5.21
CA TYR A 16 12.34 3.30 6.39
C TYR A 16 11.52 2.89 7.62
N ASP A 17 12.11 3.12 8.79
CA ASP A 17 11.52 2.83 10.08
C ASP A 17 10.71 4.04 10.57
N SER A 18 9.48 3.78 11.03
CA SER A 18 8.53 4.78 11.49
C SER A 18 8.02 4.43 12.89
N ALA A 19 7.87 5.43 13.74
CA ALA A 19 7.19 5.28 15.03
C ALA A 19 5.67 5.16 14.86
N THR A 20 5.12 5.58 13.72
CA THR A 20 3.69 5.52 13.40
C THR A 20 3.40 4.40 12.40
N PRO A 21 2.27 3.69 12.55
CA PRO A 21 1.84 2.69 11.58
C PRO A 21 1.46 3.37 10.25
N GLY A 22 1.64 2.63 9.14
CA GLY A 22 1.19 3.10 7.84
C GLY A 22 -0.33 3.16 7.74
N LEU A 23 -0.86 4.19 7.08
CA LEU A 23 -2.30 4.34 6.80
C LEU A 23 -2.77 3.47 5.63
N PHE A 24 -1.87 3.17 4.70
CA PHE A 24 -2.17 2.38 3.50
C PHE A 24 -1.34 1.11 3.47
N GLY A 25 -1.92 0.06 2.90
CA GLY A 25 -1.24 -1.20 2.62
C GLY A 25 -1.16 -1.43 1.12
N GLY A 26 -0.10 -2.10 0.68
CA GLY A 26 0.07 -2.45 -0.71
C GLY A 26 0.69 -3.81 -0.91
N HIS A 27 0.73 -4.22 -2.17
CA HIS A 27 1.31 -5.46 -2.61
C HIS A 27 2.44 -5.17 -3.59
N ALA A 28 3.69 -5.38 -3.15
CA ALA A 28 4.89 -5.01 -3.91
C ALA A 28 4.93 -5.63 -5.31
N LYS A 29 4.58 -6.91 -5.44
CA LYS A 29 4.62 -7.61 -6.75
C LYS A 29 3.60 -7.07 -7.76
N GLN A 30 2.46 -6.56 -7.30
CA GLN A 30 1.45 -5.98 -8.20
C GLN A 30 1.55 -4.45 -8.30
N ARG A 31 2.43 -3.83 -7.49
CA ARG A 31 2.55 -2.38 -7.29
C ARG A 31 1.19 -1.71 -7.07
N ILE A 32 0.35 -2.30 -6.23
CA ILE A 32 -0.97 -1.75 -5.87
C ILE A 32 -0.92 -1.28 -4.42
N TYR A 33 -1.47 -0.10 -4.13
CA TYR A 33 -1.77 0.33 -2.78
C TYR A 33 -3.28 0.50 -2.58
N GLY A 34 -3.72 0.42 -1.34
CA GLY A 34 -5.09 0.59 -0.95
C GLY A 34 -5.22 0.74 0.57
N ARG A 35 -6.45 0.93 1.02
CA ARG A 35 -6.74 0.94 2.46
C ARG A 35 -6.56 -0.44 3.08
N LEU A 36 -6.26 -0.46 4.38
CA LEU A 36 -6.05 -1.68 5.16
C LEU A 36 -7.33 -2.52 5.33
N ASP A 37 -8.51 -1.89 5.24
CA ASP A 37 -9.85 -2.49 5.31
C ASP A 37 -10.35 -3.02 3.96
N CYS A 38 -9.52 -3.03 2.92
CA CYS A 38 -9.97 -3.38 1.58
C CYS A 38 -10.39 -4.86 1.49
N ARG A 39 -11.65 -5.10 1.08
CA ARG A 39 -12.18 -6.44 0.80
C ARG A 39 -11.34 -7.25 -0.19
N ALA A 40 -10.70 -6.60 -1.16
CA ALA A 40 -9.82 -7.28 -2.11
C ALA A 40 -8.53 -7.77 -1.43
N ALA A 41 -7.97 -7.00 -0.50
CA ALA A 41 -6.84 -7.40 0.32
C ALA A 41 -7.22 -8.54 1.27
N ALA A 42 -8.39 -8.46 1.92
CA ALA A 42 -8.91 -9.53 2.78
C ALA A 42 -9.10 -10.85 2.00
N ARG A 43 -9.69 -10.78 0.80
CA ARG A 43 -9.81 -11.95 -0.10
C ARG A 43 -8.46 -12.50 -0.55
N ALA A 44 -7.48 -11.64 -0.82
CA ALA A 44 -6.15 -12.07 -1.21
C ALA A 44 -5.40 -12.76 -0.06
N LEU A 45 -5.56 -12.26 1.17
CA LEU A 45 -5.05 -12.90 2.38
C LEU A 45 -5.73 -14.24 2.67
N ALA A 46 -7.05 -14.35 2.40
CA ALA A 46 -7.79 -15.61 2.56
C ALA A 46 -7.44 -16.65 1.50
N LYS A 47 -7.00 -16.23 0.30
CA LYS A 47 -6.67 -17.13 -0.82
C LYS A 47 -5.27 -17.74 -0.76
N GLY A 48 -4.35 -17.28 0.10
CA GLY A 48 -3.06 -17.95 0.27
C GLY A 48 -2.00 -17.16 1.03
N ASP A 49 -1.11 -17.91 1.69
CA ASP A 49 -0.03 -17.41 2.57
C ASP A 49 1.01 -16.54 1.87
N THR A 50 1.17 -16.66 0.55
CA THR A 50 2.18 -15.93 -0.23
C THR A 50 1.93 -14.43 -0.30
N TYR A 51 0.70 -13.96 -0.05
CA TYR A 51 0.35 -12.54 -0.10
C TYR A 51 0.96 -11.72 1.06
N ARG A 52 1.20 -12.35 2.22
CA ARG A 52 1.81 -11.67 3.37
C ARG A 52 3.26 -11.26 3.12
N ARG A 53 4.01 -12.03 2.33
CA ARG A 53 5.45 -11.82 2.09
C ARG A 53 5.76 -10.56 1.28
N HIS A 54 4.83 -10.13 0.44
CA HIS A 54 4.97 -8.93 -0.40
C HIS A 54 4.10 -7.76 0.09
N ARG A 55 3.58 -7.84 1.31
CA ARG A 55 2.78 -6.77 1.90
C ARG A 55 3.71 -5.63 2.31
N VAL A 56 3.46 -4.46 1.77
CA VAL A 56 4.15 -3.22 2.11
C VAL A 56 3.17 -2.24 2.73
N PHE A 57 3.67 -1.28 3.50
CA PHE A 57 2.87 -0.26 4.16
C PHE A 57 3.39 1.12 3.81
N PHE A 58 2.49 2.09 3.74
CA PHE A 58 2.82 3.46 3.39
C PHE A 58 2.25 4.40 4.45
N ALA A 59 3.00 5.45 4.79
CA ALA A 59 2.53 6.47 5.71
C ALA A 59 1.30 7.20 5.16
N ASN A 60 1.30 7.53 3.87
CA ASN A 60 0.21 8.21 3.19
C ASN A 60 0.14 7.81 1.71
N GLU A 61 -0.87 8.32 1.01
CA GLU A 61 -1.09 8.06 -0.41
C GLU A 61 0.03 8.62 -1.30
N ALA A 62 0.57 9.79 -0.98
CA ALA A 62 1.65 10.40 -1.76
C ALA A 62 2.92 9.54 -1.74
N SER A 63 3.25 8.91 -0.61
CA SER A 63 4.35 7.94 -0.51
C SER A 63 4.13 6.74 -1.43
N ALA A 64 2.91 6.24 -1.53
CA ALA A 64 2.60 5.11 -2.41
C ALA A 64 2.70 5.49 -3.89
N ILE A 65 2.14 6.64 -4.28
CA ILE A 65 2.19 7.15 -5.65
C ILE A 65 3.64 7.45 -6.06
N GLY A 66 4.41 8.12 -5.19
CA GLY A 66 5.82 8.41 -5.43
C GLY A 66 6.64 7.14 -5.67
N ALA A 67 6.38 6.08 -4.88
CA ALA A 67 7.01 4.78 -5.06
C ALA A 67 6.56 4.02 -6.34
N GLY A 68 5.70 4.62 -7.15
CA GLY A 68 5.17 4.03 -8.38
C GLY A 68 4.16 2.92 -8.12
N TYR A 69 3.35 3.03 -7.07
CA TYR A 69 2.22 2.14 -6.82
C TYR A 69 0.93 2.77 -7.34
N ARG A 70 0.07 1.95 -7.95
CA ARG A 70 -1.25 2.38 -8.39
C ARG A 70 -2.31 2.19 -7.30
N PRO A 71 -3.30 3.07 -7.21
CA PRO A 71 -4.45 2.91 -6.30
C PRO A 71 -5.27 1.66 -6.63
N CYS A 72 -5.87 1.07 -5.61
CA CYS A 72 -6.77 -0.06 -5.77
C CYS A 72 -8.13 0.40 -6.31
N ALA A 73 -8.52 -0.09 -7.49
CA ALA A 73 -9.82 0.20 -8.09
C ALA A 73 -11.04 -0.20 -7.23
N VAL A 74 -10.86 -1.04 -6.20
CA VAL A 74 -11.94 -1.55 -5.36
C VAL A 74 -12.22 -0.64 -4.16
N CYS A 75 -11.19 -0.24 -3.41
CA CYS A 75 -11.36 0.60 -2.21
C CYS A 75 -11.06 2.08 -2.44
N LEU A 76 -10.36 2.41 -3.53
CA LEU A 76 -9.98 3.77 -3.93
C LEU A 76 -10.38 4.03 -5.40
N PRO A 77 -11.67 3.93 -5.76
CA PRO A 77 -12.11 4.07 -7.15
C PRO A 77 -11.88 5.48 -7.71
N THR A 78 -12.02 6.52 -6.88
CA THR A 78 -11.78 7.91 -7.29
C THR A 78 -10.32 8.15 -7.62
N GLN A 79 -9.42 7.73 -6.73
CA GLN A 79 -7.98 7.86 -6.95
C GLN A 79 -7.52 6.98 -8.11
N TYR A 80 -8.11 5.80 -8.30
CA TYR A 80 -7.86 4.98 -9.47
C TYR A 80 -8.27 5.63 -10.79
N ARG A 81 -9.40 6.32 -10.83
CA ARG A 81 -9.79 7.10 -12.01
C ARG A 81 -8.82 8.25 -12.26
N ALA A 82 -8.43 8.99 -11.22
CA ALA A 82 -7.45 10.07 -11.34
C ALA A 82 -6.09 9.55 -11.86
N TRP A 83 -5.56 8.49 -11.25
CA TRP A 83 -4.34 7.82 -11.71
C TRP A 83 -4.43 7.36 -13.16
N ARG A 84 -5.57 6.78 -13.58
CA ARG A 84 -5.77 6.37 -14.98
C ARG A 84 -5.80 7.53 -15.98
N ILE A 85 -6.19 8.73 -15.56
CA ILE A 85 -6.20 9.92 -16.42
C ILE A 85 -4.79 10.50 -16.51
N THR A 86 -4.03 10.52 -15.41
CA THR A 86 -2.66 11.03 -15.38
C THR A 86 -1.63 10.07 -15.98
N ALA A 87 -1.91 8.76 -15.98
CA ALA A 87 -1.00 7.73 -16.49
C ALA A 87 -1.20 7.39 -17.98
N GLY A 88 -2.01 8.16 -18.71
CA GLY A 88 -2.19 8.08 -20.16
C GLY A 88 -1.39 9.15 -20.87
#